data_AF-A0A537FKP8-F1
#
_entry.id   AF-A0A537FKP8-F1
#
_cell.length_a   1.000
_cell.length_b   1.000
_cell.length_c   1.000
_cell.angle_alpha   90.00
_cell.angle_beta   90.00
_cell.angle_gamma   90.00
#
_symmetry.space_group_name_H-M   'P 1'
#
loop_
_entity.id
_entity.type
_entity.pdbx_description
1 polymer ?
#
loop_
_entity_poly.entity_id
_entity_poly.type
_entity_poly.pdbx_seq_one_letter_code
_entity_poly.pdbx_strand_id
1 'polypeptide(L)'
;MSSQIERAGTLLQNGAMDQIEGYRTRFEAVEGLYERLFQNIIRSEFNLASAYETAKKFFGTDTVSFAAVDGTEYSRPLFDLVVFLGGSYASRGKIRFSPSIAPAVDYEEQFLRTGRSVSSCVPVYVNEVPE
;
A
#
# COMPACT_ATOMS: atom_id res chain seq x y z
N MET A 1 21.93 26.98 -24.72
CA MET A 1 21.30 27.02 -23.37
C MET A 1 19.78 26.89 -23.44
N SER A 2 19.06 27.67 -24.27
CA SER A 2 17.59 27.55 -24.44
C SER A 2 17.10 26.13 -24.78
N SER A 3 17.72 25.47 -25.76
CA SER A 3 17.30 24.13 -26.22
C SER A 3 17.48 23.01 -25.18
N GLN A 4 18.41 23.14 -24.24
CA GLN A 4 18.60 22.16 -23.17
C GLN A 4 17.55 22.31 -22.06
N ILE A 5 17.12 23.54 -21.79
CA ILE A 5 16.03 23.82 -20.84
C ILE A 5 14.70 23.32 -21.41
N GLU A 6 14.45 23.56 -22.70
CA GLU A 6 13.26 23.08 -23.40
C GLU A 6 13.19 21.55 -23.39
N ARG A 7 14.29 20.88 -23.75
CA ARG A 7 14.39 19.41 -23.70
C ARG A 7 14.21 18.84 -22.29
N ALA A 8 14.77 19.48 -21.26
CA ALA A 8 14.57 19.06 -19.88
C ALA A 8 13.11 19.23 -19.44
N GLY A 9 12.44 20.32 -19.86
CA GLY A 9 11.02 20.55 -19.64
C GLY A 9 10.14 19.48 -20.28
N THR A 10 10.38 19.14 -21.54
CA THR A 10 9.63 18.09 -22.25
C THR A 10 9.82 16.71 -21.59
N LEU A 11 11.04 16.38 -21.14
CA LEU A 11 11.30 15.12 -20.45
C LEU A 11 10.57 15.01 -19.10
N LEU A 12 10.54 16.09 -18.31
CA LEU A 12 9.80 16.12 -17.05
C LEU A 12 8.29 16.02 -17.28
N GLN A 13 7.78 16.73 -18.30
CA GLN A 13 6.36 16.67 -18.67
C GLN A 13 5.96 15.26 -19.11
N ASN A 14 6.72 14.64 -20.00
CA ASN A 14 6.46 13.28 -20.47
C ASN A 14 6.52 12.28 -19.30
N GLY A 15 7.54 12.37 -18.45
CA GLY A 15 7.65 11.51 -17.27
C GLY A 15 6.48 11.69 -16.29
N ALA A 16 5.97 12.91 -16.10
CA ALA A 16 4.78 13.16 -15.29
C ALA A 16 3.51 12.58 -15.95
N MET A 17 3.37 12.69 -17.27
CA MET A 17 2.26 12.09 -18.03
C MET A 17 2.27 10.56 -17.93
N ASP A 18 3.43 9.93 -18.07
CA ASP A 18 3.59 8.47 -17.91
C ASP A 18 3.19 7.99 -16.51
N GLN A 19 3.52 8.77 -15.46
CA GLN A 19 3.09 8.47 -14.09
C GLN A 19 1.57 8.57 -13.95
N ILE A 20 0.95 9.63 -14.49
CA ILE A 20 -0.50 9.83 -14.44
C ILE A 20 -1.22 8.68 -15.16
N GLU A 21 -0.75 8.30 -16.34
CA GLU A 21 -1.32 7.19 -17.09
C GLU A 21 -1.16 5.86 -16.35
N GLY A 22 0.02 5.61 -15.77
CA GLY A 22 0.26 4.45 -14.93
C GLY A 22 -0.62 4.38 -13.68
N TYR A 23 -0.91 5.53 -13.04
CA TYR A 23 -1.89 5.58 -11.94
C TYR A 23 -3.30 5.33 -12.42
N ARG A 24 -3.71 5.91 -13.56
CA ARG A 24 -5.04 5.71 -14.14
C ARG A 24 -5.32 4.22 -14.38
N THR A 25 -4.42 3.51 -15.04
CA THR A 25 -4.59 2.07 -15.31
C THR A 25 -4.69 1.24 -14.02
N ARG A 26 -3.90 1.59 -12.99
CA ARG A 26 -4.00 0.91 -11.68
C ARG A 26 -5.33 1.20 -11.01
N PHE A 27 -5.80 2.45 -11.04
CA PHE A 27 -7.10 2.81 -10.47
C PHE A 27 -8.26 2.13 -11.18
N GLU A 28 -8.24 2.02 -12.51
CA GLU A 28 -9.25 1.29 -13.27
C GLU A 28 -9.32 -0.19 -12.86
N ALA A 29 -8.15 -0.84 -12.66
CA ALA A 29 -8.10 -2.20 -12.16
C ALA A 29 -8.64 -2.33 -10.73
N VAL A 30 -8.33 -1.37 -9.86
CA VAL A 30 -8.80 -1.33 -8.47
C VAL A 30 -10.30 -1.04 -8.39
N GLU A 31 -10.82 -0.18 -9.26
CA GLU A 31 -12.25 0.16 -9.33
C GLU A 31 -13.09 -1.08 -9.65
N GLY A 32 -12.69 -1.85 -10.68
CA GLY A 32 -13.37 -3.10 -11.01
C GLY A 32 -13.34 -4.12 -9.86
N LEU A 33 -12.25 -4.18 -9.10
CA LEU A 33 -12.14 -5.05 -7.93
C LEU A 33 -12.98 -4.52 -6.75
N TYR A 34 -13.03 -3.21 -6.57
CA TYR A 34 -13.84 -2.56 -5.55
C TYR A 34 -15.33 -2.86 -5.77
N GLU A 35 -15.82 -2.63 -6.99
CA GLU A 35 -17.22 -2.89 -7.35
C GLU A 35 -17.58 -4.38 -7.23
N ARG A 36 -16.71 -5.30 -7.63
CA ARG A 36 -17.07 -6.73 -7.60
C ARG A 36 -16.98 -7.34 -6.20
N LEU A 37 -16.01 -6.89 -5.40
CA LEU A 37 -15.62 -7.56 -4.17
C LEU A 37 -15.66 -6.62 -2.96
N PHE A 38 -14.85 -5.55 -2.97
CA PHE A 38 -14.63 -4.80 -1.74
C PHE A 38 -15.86 -4.04 -1.26
N GLN A 39 -16.73 -3.53 -2.13
CA GLN A 39 -17.95 -2.83 -1.71
C GLN A 39 -18.89 -3.73 -0.89
N ASN A 40 -18.84 -5.05 -1.09
CA ASN A 40 -19.67 -6.02 -0.40
C ASN A 40 -19.06 -6.46 0.95
N ILE A 41 -17.74 -6.32 1.10
CA ILE A 41 -16.96 -6.73 2.28
C ILE A 41 -16.75 -5.56 3.24
N ILE A 42 -16.39 -4.39 2.70
CA ILE A 42 -16.11 -3.19 3.49
C ILE A 42 -17.44 -2.56 3.89
N ARG A 43 -17.80 -2.73 5.17
CA ARG A 43 -18.96 -2.10 5.78
C ARG A 43 -18.52 -0.82 6.49
N SER A 44 -18.70 0.31 5.83
CA SER A 44 -18.39 1.63 6.39
C SER A 44 -19.42 2.10 7.43
N GLU A 45 -20.68 1.73 7.23
CA GLU A 45 -21.76 1.96 8.18
C GLU A 45 -22.13 0.66 8.87
N PHE A 46 -21.98 0.62 10.20
CA PHE A 46 -22.33 -0.55 10.99
C PHE A 46 -22.98 -0.14 12.31
N ASN A 47 -23.88 -0.99 12.79
CA ASN A 47 -24.47 -0.84 14.11
C ASN A 47 -23.44 -1.17 15.20
N LEU A 48 -23.20 -0.23 16.11
CA LEU A 48 -22.16 -0.34 17.14
C LEU A 48 -22.36 -1.54 18.07
N ALA A 49 -23.59 -1.76 18.53
CA ALA A 49 -23.93 -2.91 19.38
C ALA A 49 -23.69 -4.24 18.67
N SER A 50 -24.08 -4.33 17.39
CA SER A 50 -23.86 -5.53 16.58
C SER A 50 -22.38 -5.78 16.33
N ALA A 51 -21.58 -4.72 16.09
CA ALA A 51 -20.13 -4.83 15.92
C ALA A 51 -19.43 -5.27 17.21
N TYR A 52 -19.82 -4.71 18.36
CA TYR A 52 -19.33 -5.12 19.68
C TYR A 52 -19.63 -6.60 19.97
N GLU A 53 -20.88 -7.04 19.76
CA GLU A 53 -21.26 -8.45 19.94
C GLU A 53 -20.53 -9.37 18.97
N THR A 54 -20.35 -8.94 17.72
CA THR A 54 -19.59 -9.70 16.72
C THR A 54 -18.14 -9.84 17.14
N ALA A 55 -17.49 -8.76 17.60
CA ALA A 55 -16.11 -8.79 18.06
C ALA A 55 -15.95 -9.75 19.25
N LYS A 56 -16.85 -9.69 20.25
CA LYS A 56 -16.84 -10.61 21.39
C LYS A 56 -17.04 -12.06 20.99
N LYS A 57 -17.93 -12.35 20.04
CA LYS A 57 -18.19 -13.72 19.57
C LYS A 57 -17.05 -14.27 18.71
N PHE A 58 -16.48 -13.44 17.85
CA PHE A 58 -15.48 -13.87 16.87
C PHE A 58 -14.07 -13.89 17.45
N PHE A 59 -13.67 -12.83 18.16
CA PHE A 59 -12.33 -12.70 18.76
C PHE A 59 -12.28 -13.13 20.23
N GLY A 60 -13.42 -13.37 20.87
CA GLY A 60 -13.49 -13.66 22.30
C GLY A 60 -13.34 -12.43 23.20
N THR A 61 -13.18 -11.23 22.62
CA THR A 61 -12.93 -9.98 23.33
C THR A 61 -13.44 -8.78 22.52
N ASP A 62 -13.74 -7.69 23.20
CA ASP A 62 -14.06 -6.38 22.61
C ASP A 62 -12.81 -5.55 22.27
N THR A 63 -11.61 -6.03 22.62
CA THR A 63 -10.34 -5.34 22.33
C THR A 63 -9.45 -6.20 21.44
N VAL A 64 -9.27 -5.78 20.20
CA VAL A 64 -8.56 -6.56 19.16
C VAL A 64 -7.28 -5.85 18.75
N SER A 65 -6.19 -6.59 18.57
CA SER A 65 -4.94 -6.04 18.02
C SER A 65 -4.95 -6.12 16.50
N PHE A 66 -4.47 -5.09 15.81
CA PHE A 66 -4.34 -5.07 14.36
C PHE A 66 -2.91 -4.79 13.90
N ALA A 67 -2.62 -5.19 12.66
CA ALA A 67 -1.41 -4.83 11.94
C ALA A 67 -1.79 -4.52 10.49
N ALA A 68 -1.78 -3.24 10.13
CA ALA A 68 -1.98 -2.76 8.76
C ALA A 68 -0.62 -2.75 8.06
N VAL A 69 -0.39 -3.74 7.19
CA VAL A 69 0.86 -3.89 6.45
C VAL A 69 0.75 -3.13 5.14
N ASP A 70 1.65 -2.18 4.93
CA ASP A 70 1.88 -1.60 3.61
C ASP A 70 3.24 -2.06 3.08
N GLY A 71 3.23 -2.54 1.85
CA GLY A 71 4.39 -3.09 1.17
C GLY A 71 4.73 -2.22 -0.03
N THR A 72 5.99 -1.82 -0.15
CA THR A 72 6.52 -1.24 -1.38
C THR A 72 7.39 -2.27 -2.07
N GLU A 73 7.03 -2.58 -3.31
CA GLU A 73 7.89 -3.26 -4.26
C GLU A 73 8.31 -2.27 -5.33
N TYR A 74 9.60 -2.19 -5.58
CA TYR A 74 10.18 -1.44 -6.69
C TYR A 74 11.20 -2.31 -7.39
N SER A 75 10.95 -2.61 -8.65
CA SER A 75 11.92 -3.24 -9.54
C SER A 75 12.31 -2.22 -10.61
N ARG A 76 13.62 -1.99 -10.77
CA ARG A 76 14.12 -1.25 -11.93
C ARG A 76 15.22 -2.02 -12.65
N PRO A 77 15.08 -2.28 -13.95
CA PRO A 77 16.18 -2.73 -14.77
C PRO A 77 17.19 -1.58 -14.94
N LEU A 78 18.47 -1.90 -14.85
CA LEU A 78 19.59 -0.99 -14.96
C LEU A 78 20.73 -1.71 -15.69
N PHE A 79 20.67 -1.73 -17.04
CA PHE A 79 21.50 -2.60 -17.89
C PHE A 79 21.34 -4.09 -17.52
N ASP A 80 22.45 -4.83 -17.36
CA ASP A 80 22.52 -6.25 -16.96
C ASP A 80 22.30 -6.46 -15.45
N LEU A 81 21.60 -5.52 -14.81
CA LEU A 81 21.30 -5.56 -13.39
C LEU A 81 19.81 -5.25 -13.19
N VAL A 82 19.12 -6.08 -12.41
CA VAL A 82 17.78 -5.74 -11.93
C VAL A 82 17.88 -5.44 -10.45
N VAL A 83 17.56 -4.20 -10.07
CA VAL A 83 17.52 -3.81 -8.66
C VAL A 83 16.12 -4.04 -8.14
N PHE A 84 16.01 -4.89 -7.12
CA PHE A 84 14.77 -5.13 -6.37
C PHE A 84 14.85 -4.43 -5.02
N LEU A 85 13.96 -3.48 -4.78
CA LEU A 85 13.73 -2.91 -3.46
C LEU A 85 12.35 -3.37 -2.99
N GLY A 86 12.34 -4.33 -2.07
CA GLY A 86 11.15 -4.76 -1.36
C GLY A 86 11.23 -4.30 0.09
N GLY A 87 10.18 -3.65 0.57
CA GLY A 87 10.05 -3.31 1.98
C GLY A 87 8.59 -3.42 2.40
N SER A 88 8.34 -3.91 3.60
CA SER A 88 7.01 -3.83 4.20
C SER A 88 7.11 -3.26 5.60
N TYR A 89 6.11 -2.46 5.95
CA TYR A 89 5.99 -1.87 7.27
C TYR A 89 4.57 -2.12 7.79
N ALA A 90 4.47 -2.43 9.07
CA ALA A 90 3.18 -2.67 9.72
C ALA A 90 2.88 -1.52 10.68
N SER A 91 1.81 -0.78 10.42
CA SER A 91 1.19 0.07 11.44
C SER A 91 0.36 -0.81 12.37
N ARG A 92 0.72 -0.84 13.65
CA ARG A 92 0.11 -1.72 14.65
C ARG A 92 -0.69 -0.92 15.65
N GLY A 93 -1.66 -1.57 16.29
CA GLY A 93 -2.46 -0.94 17.31
C GLY A 93 -3.54 -1.85 17.87
N LYS A 94 -4.46 -1.23 18.61
CA LYS A 94 -5.63 -1.90 19.17
C LYS A 94 -6.90 -1.15 18.79
N ILE A 95 -7.96 -1.90 18.55
CA ILE A 95 -9.32 -1.40 18.37
C ILE A 95 -10.14 -1.87 19.56
N ARG A 96 -10.79 -0.94 20.25
CA ARG A 96 -11.77 -1.22 21.32
C ARG A 96 -13.17 -0.96 20.81
N PHE A 97 -13.99 -2.00 20.79
CA PHE A 97 -15.40 -1.93 20.41
C PHE A 97 -16.26 -1.56 21.62
N SER A 98 -17.36 -0.85 21.36
CA SER A 98 -18.33 -0.48 22.39
C SER A 98 -19.74 -0.53 21.82
N PRO A 99 -20.77 -0.84 22.63
CA PRO A 99 -22.15 -0.86 22.16
C PRO A 99 -22.73 0.53 21.88
N SER A 100 -22.14 1.60 22.45
CA SER A 100 -22.72 2.95 22.44
C SER A 100 -21.84 4.02 21.80
N ILE A 101 -20.54 3.78 21.67
CA ILE A 101 -19.59 4.72 21.06
C ILE A 101 -18.84 4.06 19.90
N ALA A 102 -18.41 4.88 18.94
CA ALA A 102 -17.62 4.41 17.82
C ALA A 102 -16.34 3.70 18.31
N PRO A 103 -15.84 2.68 17.57
CA PRO A 103 -14.64 1.97 17.98
C PRO A 103 -13.45 2.91 18.17
N ALA A 104 -12.80 2.81 19.32
CA ALA A 104 -11.60 3.59 19.62
C ALA A 104 -10.37 2.87 19.06
N VAL A 105 -9.53 3.59 18.32
CA VAL A 105 -8.31 3.05 17.70
C VAL A 105 -7.09 3.68 18.37
N ASP A 106 -6.29 2.85 19.03
CA ASP A 106 -5.01 3.24 19.63
C ASP A 106 -3.87 2.70 18.76
N TYR A 107 -3.01 3.58 18.24
CA TYR A 107 -1.84 3.21 17.43
C TYR A 107 -0.60 3.04 18.30
N GLU A 108 0.28 2.11 17.92
CA GLU A 108 1.60 1.96 18.54
C GLU A 108 2.57 3.03 18.01
N GLU A 109 3.14 3.84 18.90
CA GLU A 109 4.03 4.96 18.52
C GLU A 109 5.44 4.52 18.07
N GLN A 110 5.81 3.23 18.22
CA GLN A 110 7.19 2.74 18.05
C GLN A 110 7.43 1.86 16.80
N PHE A 111 6.52 1.84 15.83
CA PHE A 111 6.62 0.94 14.68
C PHE A 111 7.89 1.16 13.81
N LEU A 112 8.36 2.40 13.62
CA LEU A 112 9.55 2.71 12.82
C LEU A 112 10.86 2.16 13.42
N ARG A 113 10.92 1.96 14.74
CA ARG A 113 12.15 1.52 15.42
C ARG A 113 12.31 -0.01 15.48
N THR A 114 11.27 -0.75 15.12
CA THR A 114 11.21 -2.22 15.27
C THR A 114 11.08 -2.97 13.95
N GLY A 115 10.92 -2.25 12.83
CA GLY A 115 10.84 -2.84 11.50
C GLY A 115 12.13 -3.58 11.11
N ARG A 116 12.00 -4.82 10.64
CA ARG A 116 13.10 -5.56 10.02
C ARG A 116 13.02 -5.34 8.51
N SER A 117 13.98 -4.62 7.94
CA SER A 117 14.12 -4.49 6.50
C SER A 117 15.01 -5.61 5.95
N VAL A 118 14.59 -6.23 4.84
CA VAL A 118 15.41 -7.16 4.08
C VAL A 118 15.56 -6.55 2.69
N SER A 119 16.78 -6.13 2.34
CA SER A 119 17.12 -5.68 1.00
C SER A 119 18.00 -6.74 0.34
N SER A 120 17.69 -7.09 -0.90
CA SER A 120 18.48 -8.05 -1.69
C SER A 120 18.74 -7.45 -3.07
N CYS A 121 20.00 -7.52 -3.52
CA CYS A 121 20.39 -7.15 -4.88
C CYS A 121 20.72 -8.45 -5.62
N VAL A 122 19.96 -8.76 -6.68
CA VAL A 122 20.18 -9.95 -7.49
C VAL A 122 20.70 -9.52 -8.86
N PRO A 123 21.96 -9.82 -9.21
CA PRO A 123 22.45 -9.55 -10.55
C PRO A 123 21.75 -10.48 -11.54
N VAL A 124 21.15 -9.91 -12.58
CA VAL A 124 20.47 -10.67 -13.64
C VAL A 124 21.14 -10.31 -14.95
N TYR A 125 22.00 -11.19 -15.46
CA TYR A 125 22.60 -11.02 -16.79
C TYR A 125 21.50 -11.09 -17.85
N VAL A 126 21.15 -9.94 -18.43
CA VAL A 126 20.22 -9.84 -19.55
C VAL A 126 21.05 -9.89 -20.83
N ASN A 127 21.10 -11.07 -21.47
CA ASN A 127 21.92 -11.28 -22.68
C ASN A 127 21.36 -10.62 -23.95
N GLU A 128 20.21 -9.96 -23.90
CA GLU A 128 19.61 -9.32 -25.07
C GLU A 128 19.11 -7.92 -24.73
N VAL A 129 19.70 -6.92 -25.38
CA VAL A 129 19.17 -5.56 -25.43
C VAL A 129 18.14 -5.53 -26.57
N PRO A 130 16.83 -5.36 -26.30
CA PRO A 130 15.85 -5.18 -27.38
C PRO A 130 16.09 -3.82 -28.05
N GLU A 131 16.07 -3.80 -29.39
CA GLU A 131 16.17 -2.59 -30.22
C GLU A 131 15.05 -1.57 -29.95
#